data_AF-A0A392NFC9-F1
#
_entry.id   AF-A0A392NFC9-F1
#
_cell.length_a   1.000
_cell.length_b   1.000
_cell.length_c   1.000
_cell.angle_alpha   90.00
_cell.angle_beta   90.00
_cell.angle_gamma   90.00
#
_symmetry.space_group_name_H-M   'P 1'
#
loop_
_entity.id
_entity.type
_entity.pdbx_description
1 polymer ?
#
loop_
_entity_poly.entity_id
_entity_poly.type
_entity_poly.pdbx_seq_one_letter_code
_entity_poly.pdbx_strand_id
1 'polypeptide(L)'
;MSRLSFRLLYTPISDPESKGYFDLLIKVYPEGKMSQHFASLKPGDVVEVKGPIEKFRYTPNMKKSIGMIAGGSGITPMLQVIEAILKNSDDKTQ
;
A
#
# COMPACT_ATOMS: atom_id res chain seq x y z
N MET A 1 -18.60 -17.57 -19.33
CA MET A 1 -18.30 -16.15 -19.04
C MET A 1 -16.96 -16.10 -18.31
N SER A 2 -15.85 -15.81 -18.99
CA SER A 2 -14.52 -15.82 -18.39
C SER A 2 -14.37 -14.60 -17.47
N ARG A 3 -14.36 -14.83 -16.15
CA ARG A 3 -13.98 -13.80 -15.16
C ARG A 3 -12.52 -13.43 -15.42
N LEU A 4 -12.28 -12.22 -15.92
CA LEU A 4 -10.94 -11.69 -16.11
C LEU A 4 -10.35 -11.36 -14.73
N SER A 5 -9.62 -12.31 -14.15
CA SER A 5 -9.02 -12.18 -12.80
C SER A 5 -7.63 -11.57 -12.89
N PHE A 6 -7.52 -10.25 -12.76
CA PHE A 6 -6.24 -9.58 -12.55
C PHE A 6 -5.87 -9.61 -11.07
N ARG A 7 -4.66 -10.06 -10.74
CA ARG A 7 -4.12 -10.05 -9.37
C ARG A 7 -2.94 -9.09 -9.31
N LEU A 8 -3.16 -7.91 -8.76
CA LEU A 8 -2.09 -6.96 -8.44
C LEU A 8 -2.09 -6.67 -6.95
N LEU A 9 -0.90 -6.33 -6.44
CA LEU A 9 -0.68 -6.02 -5.03
C LEU A 9 -0.50 -4.51 -4.90
N TYR A 10 -1.32 -3.91 -4.05
CA TYR A 10 -1.24 -2.49 -3.68
C TYR A 10 -0.98 -2.40 -2.18
N THR A 11 -0.19 -1.42 -1.77
CA THR A 11 0.04 -1.14 -0.35
C THR A 11 -0.87 0.01 0.08
N PRO A 12 -1.76 -0.19 1.07
CA PRO A 12 -2.56 0.89 1.63
C PRO A 12 -1.71 2.01 2.22
N ILE A 13 -2.16 3.25 2.09
CA ILE A 13 -1.49 4.42 2.68
C ILE A 13 -2.20 4.94 3.93
N SER A 14 -3.36 4.38 4.26
CA SER A 14 -4.07 4.67 5.50
C SER A 14 -3.38 4.01 6.70
N ASP A 15 -3.61 4.56 7.89
CA ASP A 15 -3.17 3.97 9.15
C ASP A 15 -3.67 2.52 9.28
N PRO A 16 -2.82 1.55 9.66
CA PRO A 16 -3.25 0.17 9.93
C PRO A 16 -4.36 0.04 10.97
N GLU A 17 -4.49 1.01 11.89
CA GLU A 17 -5.52 1.04 12.93
C GLU A 17 -6.84 1.68 12.46
N SER A 18 -6.88 2.28 11.26
CA SER A 18 -8.12 2.83 10.69
C SER A 18 -9.13 1.71 10.40
N LYS A 19 -10.36 1.88 10.88
CA LYS A 19 -11.43 0.88 10.75
C LYS A 19 -12.47 1.30 9.72
N GLY A 20 -12.93 0.34 8.92
CA GLY A 20 -14.03 0.51 7.97
C GLY A 20 -13.64 1.06 6.61
N TYR A 21 -12.39 1.51 6.43
CA TYR A 21 -11.86 1.98 5.15
C TYR A 21 -10.36 1.75 5.07
N PHE A 22 -9.82 1.87 3.86
CA PHE A 22 -8.39 2.02 3.61
C PHE A 22 -8.21 2.84 2.34
N ASP A 23 -7.10 3.56 2.26
CA ASP A 23 -6.77 4.41 1.12
C ASP A 23 -5.70 3.77 0.25
N LEU A 24 -5.90 3.80 -1.08
CA LEU A 24 -4.92 3.34 -2.05
C LEU A 24 -4.41 4.51 -2.90
N LEU A 25 -3.09 4.66 -2.99
CA LEU A 25 -2.46 5.56 -3.96
C LEU A 25 -2.20 4.79 -5.27
N ILE A 26 -2.96 5.11 -6.31
CA ILE A 26 -2.87 4.43 -7.61
C ILE A 26 -2.47 5.42 -8.69
N LYS A 27 -1.31 5.19 -9.31
CA LYS A 27 -0.92 5.91 -10.52
C LYS A 27 -1.65 5.29 -11.72
N VAL A 28 -2.36 6.13 -12.47
CA VAL A 28 -3.09 5.71 -13.67
C VAL A 28 -2.14 5.72 -14.87
N TYR A 29 -2.01 4.58 -15.53
CA TYR A 29 -1.23 4.43 -16.76
C TYR A 29 -2.17 4.22 -17.96
N PRO A 30 -1.95 4.88 -19.12
CA PRO A 30 -2.84 4.76 -20.28
C PRO A 30 -3.11 3.31 -20.72
N GLU A 31 -2.06 2.48 -20.78
CA GLU A 31 -2.17 1.07 -21.19
C GLU A 31 -2.33 0.10 -20.00
N GLY A 32 -2.44 0.62 -18.78
CA GLY A 32 -2.50 -0.18 -17.55
C GLY A 32 -3.89 -0.74 -17.30
N LYS A 33 -4.12 -2.02 -17.62
CA LYS A 33 -5.44 -2.68 -17.46
C LYS A 33 -6.07 -2.48 -16.07
N MET A 34 -5.31 -2.72 -15.01
CA MET A 34 -5.84 -2.57 -13.63
C MET A 34 -5.95 -1.11 -13.21
N SER A 35 -4.98 -0.27 -13.56
CA SER A 35 -5.04 1.14 -13.17
C SER A 35 -6.19 1.89 -13.87
N GLN A 36 -6.48 1.54 -15.12
CA GLN A 36 -7.66 2.03 -15.84
C GLN A 36 -8.96 1.50 -15.22
N HIS A 37 -8.96 0.23 -14.81
CA HIS A 37 -10.12 -0.32 -14.09
C HIS A 37 -10.43 0.48 -12.83
N PHE A 38 -9.42 0.76 -11.98
CA PHE A 38 -9.61 1.62 -10.80
C PHE A 38 -10.07 3.04 -11.16
N ALA A 39 -9.52 3.63 -12.22
CA ALA A 39 -9.91 4.96 -12.68
C ALA A 39 -11.37 5.03 -13.17
N SER A 40 -11.95 3.91 -13.62
CA SER A 40 -13.35 3.84 -14.07
C SER A 40 -14.38 3.63 -12.96
N LEU A 41 -13.94 3.27 -11.74
CA LEU A 41 -14.83 2.97 -10.62
C LEU A 41 -15.54 4.23 -10.13
N LYS A 42 -16.78 4.05 -9.67
CA LYS A 42 -17.61 5.07 -9.04
C LYS A 42 -17.95 4.67 -7.60
N PRO A 43 -18.27 5.63 -6.73
CA PRO A 43 -18.78 5.32 -5.40
C PRO A 43 -19.99 4.37 -5.49
N GLY A 44 -19.94 3.28 -4.71
CA GLY A 44 -20.93 2.21 -4.74
C GLY A 44 -20.54 0.98 -5.57
N ASP A 45 -19.54 1.11 -6.46
CA ASP A 45 -18.99 -0.06 -7.16
C ASP A 45 -18.25 -0.99 -6.19
N VAL A 46 -18.32 -2.29 -6.46
CA VAL A 46 -17.71 -3.33 -5.62
C VAL A 46 -16.46 -3.88 -6.30
N VAL A 47 -15.38 -4.01 -5.53
CA VAL A 47 -14.12 -4.61 -5.95
C VAL A 47 -13.79 -5.78 -5.03
N GLU A 48 -13.40 -6.91 -5.60
CA GLU A 48 -12.90 -8.05 -4.82
C GLU A 48 -11.47 -7.77 -4.35
N VAL A 49 -11.25 -7.77 -3.04
CA VAL A 49 -9.95 -7.54 -2.42
C VAL A 49 -9.56 -8.74 -1.58
N LYS A 50 -8.30 -9.17 -1.68
CA LYS A 50 -7.72 -10.20 -0.82
C LYS A 50 -6.56 -9.60 -0.04
N GLY A 51 -6.62 -9.66 1.29
CA GLY A 51 -5.55 -9.20 2.17
C GLY A 51 -5.95 -9.19 3.64
N PRO A 52 -5.05 -8.74 4.54
CA PRO A 52 -3.70 -8.24 4.25
C PRO A 52 -2.74 -9.35 3.78
N ILE A 53 -1.75 -8.98 2.95
CA ILE A 53 -0.67 -9.88 2.51
C ILE A 53 0.63 -9.32 3.06
N GLU A 54 1.15 -9.94 4.10
CA GLU A 54 2.42 -9.53 4.71
C GLU A 54 3.60 -9.96 3.83
N LYS A 55 4.30 -8.98 3.26
CA LYS A 55 5.55 -9.21 2.50
C LYS A 55 6.80 -8.99 3.33
N PHE A 56 6.74 -8.02 4.24
CA PHE A 56 7.84 -7.61 5.09
C PHE A 56 7.27 -7.15 6.43
N ARG A 57 7.76 -7.74 7.51
CA ARG A 57 7.41 -7.33 8.87
C ARG A 57 8.51 -6.43 9.41
N TYR A 58 8.18 -5.16 9.61
CA TYR A 58 9.04 -4.25 10.36
C TYR A 58 8.89 -4.47 11.86
N THR A 59 10.00 -4.40 12.60
CA THR A 59 9.98 -4.39 14.06
C THR A 59 10.87 -3.24 14.56
N PRO A 60 10.47 -2.53 15.64
CA PRO A 60 11.21 -1.37 16.10
C PRO A 60 12.68 -1.67 16.37
N ASN A 61 13.56 -0.73 16.01
CA ASN A 61 15.00 -0.85 16.21
C ASN A 61 15.68 -2.07 15.53
N MET A 62 15.03 -2.75 14.56
CA MET A 62 15.63 -3.92 13.90
C MET A 62 16.92 -3.62 13.15
N LYS A 63 17.09 -2.36 12.73
CA LYS A 63 18.29 -1.79 12.12
C LYS A 63 18.50 -0.39 12.67
N LYS A 64 19.77 0.02 12.78
CA LYS A 64 20.13 1.38 13.18
C LYS A 64 19.73 2.41 12.12
N SER A 65 19.88 2.07 10.85
CA SER A 65 19.56 2.95 9.72
C SER A 65 18.95 2.16 8.57
N ILE A 66 17.96 2.73 7.88
CA ILE A 66 17.32 2.14 6.71
C ILE A 66 17.40 3.09 5.51
N GLY A 67 18.14 2.69 4.48
CA GLY A 67 18.11 3.38 3.19
C GLY A 67 16.92 2.93 2.36
N MET A 68 16.05 3.86 1.98
CA MET A 68 14.89 3.59 1.12
C MET A 68 15.08 4.25 -0.25
N ILE A 69 14.83 3.50 -1.32
CA ILE A 69 14.82 4.00 -2.70
C ILE A 69 13.43 3.75 -3.26
N ALA A 70 12.76 4.82 -3.69
CA ALA A 70 11.40 4.76 -4.21
C ALA A 70 11.26 5.60 -5.48
N GLY A 71 10.37 5.16 -6.37
CA GLY A 71 9.98 5.89 -7.57
C GLY A 71 8.49 5.71 -7.88
N GLY A 72 7.80 6.79 -8.20
CA GLY A 72 6.36 6.78 -8.45
C GLY A 72 5.55 6.22 -7.26
N SER A 73 4.57 5.35 -7.53
CA SER A 73 3.76 4.70 -6.50
C SER A 73 4.52 3.66 -5.67
N GLY A 74 5.77 3.36 -6.01
CA GLY A 74 6.66 2.49 -5.22
C GLY A 74 7.02 3.05 -3.84
N ILE A 75 6.67 4.30 -3.54
CA ILE A 75 6.83 4.91 -2.21
C ILE A 75 5.87 4.33 -1.15
N THR A 76 4.72 3.78 -1.56
CA THR A 76 3.66 3.32 -0.65
C THR A 76 4.11 2.30 0.42
N PRO A 77 4.89 1.23 0.13
CA PRO A 77 5.42 0.36 1.18
C PRO A 77 6.45 1.04 2.08
N MET A 78 7.20 2.02 1.56
CA MET A 78 8.19 2.77 2.34
C MET A 78 7.49 3.67 3.36
N LEU A 79 6.39 4.31 2.95
CA LEU A 79 5.59 5.16 3.82
C LEU A 79 5.09 4.42 5.06
N GLN A 80 4.63 3.16 4.91
CA GLN A 80 4.18 2.36 6.05
C GLN A 80 5.30 2.12 7.09
N VAL A 81 6.52 1.85 6.63
CA VAL A 81 7.68 1.66 7.52
C VAL A 81 8.07 2.97 8.18
N ILE A 82 8.11 4.07 7.41
CA ILE A 82 8.42 5.41 7.93
C ILE A 82 7.41 5.81 9.02
N GLU A 83 6.12 5.62 8.78
CA GLU A 83 5.09 5.92 9.77
C GLU A 83 5.20 5.05 11.02
N ALA A 84 5.50 3.76 10.87
CA ALA A 84 5.70 2.87 12.01
C ALA A 84 6.86 3.33 12.90
N ILE A 85 7.97 3.77 12.30
CA ILE A 85 9.12 4.35 13.02
C ILE A 85 8.70 5.65 13.73
N LEU A 86 8.10 6.59 12.98
CA LEU A 86 7.78 7.93 13.51
C LEU A 86 6.69 7.93 14.59
N LYS A 87 5.76 6.97 14.56
CA LYS A 87 4.69 6.83 15.56
C LYS A 87 5.19 6.23 16.88
N ASN A 88 6.32 5.55 16.88
CA ASN A 88 6.88 4.90 18.06
C ASN A 88 8.04 5.72 18.63
N SER A 89 7.82 6.40 19.76
CA SER A 89 8.86 7.21 20.41
C SER A 89 10.08 6.42 20.87
N ASP A 90 9.94 5.11 21.08
CA ASP A 90 11.03 4.21 21.48
C ASP A 90 11.80 3.63 20.29
N ASP A 91 11.32 3.89 19.07
CA ASP A 91 12.03 3.53 17.85
C ASP A 91 13.10 4.58 17.53
N LYS A 92 14.35 4.12 17.43
CA LYS A 92 15.52 4.95 17.16
C LYS A 92 16.13 4.65 15.79
N THR A 93 15.44 3.88 14.94
CA THR A 93 15.84 3.68 13.54
C THR A 93 15.91 5.03 12.82
N GLN A 94 17.01 5.24 12.09
CA GLN A 94 17.30 6.43 11.28
C GLN A 94 17.02 6.23 9.79
#